data_AF-Q188F5-F1
#
_entry.id   AF-Q188F5-F1
#
_cell.length_a   1.000
_cell.length_b   1.000
_cell.length_c   1.000
_cell.angle_alpha   90.00
_cell.angle_beta   90.00
_cell.angle_gamma   90.00
#
_symmetry.space_group_name_H-M   'P 1'
#
loop_
_entity.id
_entity.type
_entity.pdbx_description
1 polymer ?
#
loop_
_entity_poly.entity_id
_entity_poly.type
_entity_poly.pdbx_seq_one_letter_code
_entity_poly.pdbx_strand_id
1 'polypeptide(L)'
;MAKILGICGSPRKGATEYAVLEALKEAETIPGIETEYWSVRGKKISPCVHCDACIRKETMCIIKDDIQELEQKILEADGIIVGSPVYDMNITAQLTAVFNRLRPMYLVHPGKLQNKVGAAITTGGTRYGGQELTKLPIINFFLMHEMLVSGGLGGCYIGGTIWSKDGKAKGAQEDETGMDTVKRLGKGAAEAVMVSKFGLEKWNVVKEELDVKKDEKSPLRDH
;
A
#
# COMPACT_ATOMS: atom_id res chain seq x y z
N MET A 1 13.90 -6.49 12.94
CA MET A 1 13.71 -6.60 11.48
C MET A 1 12.69 -5.57 11.03
N ALA A 2 12.69 -5.19 9.76
CA ALA A 2 11.69 -4.31 9.17
C ALA A 2 10.62 -5.12 8.45
N LYS A 3 9.36 -4.72 8.55
CA LYS A 3 8.22 -5.49 8.00
C LYS A 3 7.65 -4.83 6.75
N ILE A 4 7.43 -5.59 5.68
CA ILE A 4 6.70 -5.15 4.48
C ILE A 4 5.42 -5.96 4.32
N LEU A 5 4.28 -5.26 4.24
CA LEU A 5 2.97 -5.85 4.01
C LEU A 5 2.58 -5.74 2.54
N GLY A 6 2.32 -6.88 1.88
CA GLY A 6 1.68 -6.93 0.57
C GLY A 6 0.18 -7.04 0.68
N ILE A 7 -0.57 -6.12 0.08
CA ILE A 7 -2.04 -6.10 0.05
C ILE A 7 -2.52 -6.35 -1.38
N CYS A 8 -3.21 -7.46 -1.60
CA CYS A 8 -3.81 -7.79 -2.89
C CYS A 8 -5.31 -7.41 -2.91
N GLY A 9 -5.63 -6.41 -3.72
CA GLY A 9 -6.99 -5.93 -3.99
C GLY A 9 -7.79 -6.76 -5.00
N SER A 10 -7.25 -7.87 -5.52
CA SER A 10 -7.99 -8.73 -6.45
C SER A 10 -9.01 -9.61 -5.73
N PRO A 11 -10.29 -9.66 -6.18
CA PRO A 11 -11.27 -10.61 -5.65
C PRO A 11 -11.04 -12.06 -6.12
N ARG A 12 -10.10 -12.28 -7.06
CA ARG A 12 -9.75 -13.60 -7.61
C ARG A 12 -8.27 -13.90 -7.47
N LYS A 13 -7.93 -15.20 -7.44
CA LYS A 13 -6.55 -15.66 -7.62
C LYS A 13 -6.09 -15.41 -9.06
N GLY A 14 -4.84 -14.98 -9.24
CA GLY A 14 -4.30 -14.71 -10.57
C GLY A 14 -3.17 -13.67 -10.60
N ALA A 15 -3.19 -12.82 -11.65
CA ALA A 15 -2.07 -11.94 -11.98
C ALA A 15 -1.66 -10.98 -10.85
N THR A 16 -2.61 -10.30 -10.21
CA THR A 16 -2.31 -9.34 -9.14
C THR A 16 -1.73 -10.01 -7.90
N GLU A 17 -2.29 -11.15 -7.50
CA GLU A 17 -1.78 -11.96 -6.39
C GLU A 17 -0.35 -12.40 -6.68
N TYR A 18 -0.10 -12.94 -7.87
CA TYR A 18 1.23 -13.36 -8.30
C TYR A 18 2.23 -12.21 -8.28
N ALA A 19 1.87 -11.05 -8.84
CA ALA A 19 2.76 -9.89 -8.89
C ALA A 19 3.09 -9.33 -7.50
N VAL A 20 2.13 -9.28 -6.58
CA VAL A 20 2.40 -8.85 -5.20
C VAL A 20 3.34 -9.83 -4.50
N LEU A 21 3.10 -11.14 -4.63
CA LEU A 21 3.96 -12.16 -4.03
C LEU A 21 5.39 -12.13 -4.59
N GLU A 22 5.56 -11.92 -5.90
CA GLU A 22 6.90 -11.77 -6.49
C GLU A 22 7.60 -10.49 -5.99
N ALA A 23 6.89 -9.37 -5.83
CA ALA A 23 7.48 -8.17 -5.23
C ALA A 23 7.91 -8.38 -3.77
N LEU A 24 7.11 -9.09 -2.97
CA LEU A 24 7.49 -9.44 -1.59
C LEU A 24 8.70 -10.36 -1.57
N LYS A 25 8.74 -11.39 -2.42
CA LYS A 25 9.89 -12.29 -2.54
C LYS A 25 11.18 -11.53 -2.88
N GLU A 26 11.11 -10.55 -3.78
CA GLU A 26 12.26 -9.72 -4.13
C GLU A 26 12.63 -8.75 -3.00
N ALA A 27 11.66 -8.27 -2.22
CA ALA A 27 11.91 -7.48 -1.02
C ALA A 27 12.70 -8.27 0.04
N GLU A 28 12.40 -9.56 0.23
CA GLU A 28 13.11 -10.46 1.16
C GLU A 28 14.57 -10.70 0.78
N THR A 29 14.99 -10.37 -0.43
CA THR A 29 16.40 -10.44 -0.82
C THR A 29 17.26 -9.39 -0.11
N ILE A 30 16.65 -8.35 0.46
CA ILE A 30 17.32 -7.33 1.27
C ILE A 30 17.40 -7.80 2.72
N PRO A 31 18.61 -7.95 3.30
CA PRO A 31 18.77 -8.42 4.67
C PRO A 31 18.03 -7.55 5.68
N GLY A 32 17.37 -8.21 6.64
CA GLY A 32 16.63 -7.55 7.72
C GLY A 32 15.18 -7.21 7.39
N ILE A 33 14.68 -7.60 6.22
CA ILE A 33 13.27 -7.48 5.81
C ILE A 33 12.54 -8.79 6.09
N GLU A 34 11.35 -8.67 6.68
CA GLU A 34 10.33 -9.71 6.76
C GLU A 34 9.12 -9.28 5.94
N THR A 35 8.45 -10.23 5.28
CA THR A 35 7.23 -9.91 4.54
C THR A 35 5.99 -10.60 5.07
N GLU A 36 4.86 -9.96 4.84
CA GLU A 36 3.55 -10.48 5.17
C GLU A 36 2.58 -10.23 4.02
N TYR A 37 1.65 -11.16 3.77
CA TYR A 37 0.68 -11.06 2.69
C TYR A 37 -0.76 -11.02 3.22
N TRP A 38 -1.57 -10.12 2.68
CA TRP A 38 -3.00 -10.02 2.94
C TRP A 38 -3.78 -9.79 1.64
N SER A 39 -5.00 -10.31 1.56
CA SER A 39 -5.86 -10.19 0.37
C SER A 39 -7.30 -9.87 0.73
N VAL A 40 -7.96 -9.06 -0.11
CA VAL A 40 -9.41 -8.82 -0.03
C VAL A 40 -10.23 -10.05 -0.40
N ARG A 41 -9.62 -11.05 -1.07
CA ARG A 41 -10.33 -12.21 -1.58
C ARG A 41 -10.96 -13.02 -0.45
N GLY A 42 -12.27 -13.26 -0.55
CA GLY A 42 -13.02 -14.05 0.42
C GLY A 42 -13.32 -13.31 1.72
N LYS A 43 -12.94 -12.02 1.82
CA LYS A 43 -13.21 -11.16 2.96
C LYS A 43 -14.52 -10.39 2.75
N LYS A 44 -15.26 -10.18 3.83
CA LYS A 44 -16.44 -9.31 3.90
C LYS A 44 -15.99 -7.96 4.42
N ILE A 45 -15.99 -6.96 3.53
CA ILE A 45 -15.61 -5.59 3.87
C ILE A 45 -16.74 -4.68 3.39
N SER A 46 -17.50 -4.17 4.34
CA SER A 46 -18.59 -3.23 4.05
C SER A 46 -18.02 -1.86 3.71
N PRO A 47 -18.65 -1.09 2.79
CA PRO A 47 -18.23 0.27 2.50
C PRO A 47 -18.40 1.18 3.72
N CYS A 48 -17.67 2.29 3.74
CA CYS A 48 -17.92 3.35 4.70
C CYS A 48 -19.31 3.97 4.46
N VAL A 49 -20.09 4.15 5.54
CA VAL A 49 -21.45 4.72 5.49
C VAL A 49 -21.52 6.15 6.04
N HIS A 50 -20.37 6.81 6.18
CA HIS A 50 -20.27 8.19 6.67
C HIS A 50 -20.99 8.45 8.02
N CYS A 51 -20.98 7.48 8.94
CA CYS A 51 -21.63 7.64 10.24
C CYS A 51 -20.83 8.50 11.24
N ASP A 52 -19.56 8.78 10.93
CA ASP A 52 -18.58 9.52 11.75
C ASP A 52 -18.37 9.02 13.19
N ALA A 53 -18.83 7.80 13.50
CA ALA A 53 -18.68 7.23 14.83
C ALA A 53 -17.21 7.01 15.22
N CYS A 54 -16.33 6.66 14.26
CA CYS A 54 -14.89 6.56 14.47
C CYS A 54 -14.26 7.91 14.88
N ILE A 55 -14.73 9.01 14.31
CA ILE A 55 -14.24 10.36 14.64
C ILE A 55 -14.76 10.78 16.01
N ARG A 56 -16.08 10.69 16.24
CA ARG A 56 -16.70 11.11 17.51
C ARG A 56 -16.23 10.32 18.73
N LYS A 57 -15.83 9.06 18.54
CA LYS A 57 -15.38 8.16 19.61
C LYS A 57 -13.86 8.01 19.68
N GLU A 58 -13.13 8.68 18.78
CA GLU A 58 -11.67 8.59 18.67
C GLU A 58 -11.17 7.13 18.54
N THR A 59 -11.79 6.36 17.64
CA THR A 59 -11.43 4.95 17.40
C THR A 59 -11.20 4.66 15.92
N MET A 60 -10.62 3.48 15.62
CA MET A 60 -10.74 2.84 14.31
C MET A 60 -12.21 2.55 13.95
N CYS A 61 -12.48 2.07 12.72
CA CYS A 61 -13.85 1.90 12.24
C CYS A 61 -14.68 1.00 13.17
N ILE A 62 -15.89 1.46 13.52
CA ILE A 62 -16.78 0.71 14.43
C ILE A 62 -17.47 -0.48 13.77
N ILE A 63 -17.57 -0.49 12.43
CA ILE A 63 -18.18 -1.59 11.67
C ILE A 63 -17.27 -2.80 11.83
N LYS A 64 -17.76 -3.89 12.42
CA LYS A 64 -16.98 -5.10 12.66
C LYS A 64 -17.10 -6.06 11.49
N ASP A 65 -16.00 -6.29 10.80
CA ASP A 65 -15.90 -7.26 9.72
C ASP A 65 -14.42 -7.64 9.48
N ASP A 66 -14.03 -8.00 8.26
CA ASP A 66 -12.68 -8.54 8.02
C ASP A 66 -11.58 -7.45 7.90
N ILE A 67 -11.93 -6.15 7.93
CA ILE A 67 -10.90 -5.10 7.84
C ILE A 67 -10.03 -5.02 9.11
N GLN A 68 -10.56 -5.40 10.27
CA GLN A 68 -9.85 -5.24 11.54
C GLN A 68 -8.54 -6.02 11.56
N GLU A 69 -8.49 -7.17 10.88
CA GLU A 69 -7.26 -7.94 10.68
C GLU A 69 -6.19 -7.11 9.94
N LEU A 70 -6.61 -6.33 8.93
CA LEU A 70 -5.71 -5.52 8.13
C LEU A 70 -5.24 -4.25 8.87
N GLU A 71 -6.10 -3.64 9.67
CA GLU A 71 -5.78 -2.42 10.42
C GLU A 71 -4.51 -2.59 11.27
N GLN A 72 -4.42 -3.70 12.00
CA GLN A 72 -3.24 -4.01 12.81
C GLN A 72 -1.98 -4.21 11.95
N LYS A 73 -2.08 -4.97 10.86
CA LYS A 73 -0.95 -5.25 9.96
C LYS A 73 -0.40 -3.98 9.33
N ILE A 74 -1.26 -3.04 8.96
CA ILE A 74 -0.85 -1.74 8.41
C ILE A 74 -0.07 -0.91 9.43
N LEU A 75 -0.50 -0.89 10.70
CA LEU A 75 0.18 -0.15 11.76
C LEU A 75 1.56 -0.74 12.08
N GLU A 76 1.69 -2.06 12.05
CA GLU A 76 2.94 -2.78 12.32
C GLU A 76 3.95 -2.72 11.16
N ALA A 77 3.49 -2.56 9.91
CA ALA A 77 4.36 -2.59 8.75
C ALA A 77 5.22 -1.31 8.66
N ASP A 78 6.49 -1.45 8.25
CA ASP A 78 7.38 -0.33 7.91
C ASP A 78 7.24 0.09 6.42
N GLY A 79 6.78 -0.84 5.58
CA GLY A 79 6.42 -0.60 4.19
C GLY A 79 5.18 -1.37 3.74
N ILE A 80 4.50 -0.86 2.72
CA ILE A 80 3.25 -1.43 2.20
C ILE A 80 3.31 -1.49 0.66
N ILE A 81 3.11 -2.67 0.09
CA ILE A 81 2.96 -2.86 -1.36
C ILE A 81 1.50 -3.19 -1.64
N VAL A 82 0.79 -2.34 -2.37
CA VAL A 82 -0.62 -2.57 -2.72
C VAL A 82 -0.73 -2.92 -4.20
N GLY A 83 -1.36 -4.06 -4.48
CA GLY A 83 -1.67 -4.52 -5.83
C GLY A 83 -3.17 -4.45 -6.14
N SER A 84 -3.57 -3.94 -7.31
CA SER A 84 -4.95 -4.05 -7.80
C SER A 84 -5.00 -4.42 -9.29
N PRO A 85 -5.97 -5.26 -9.73
CA PRO A 85 -6.31 -5.30 -11.15
C PRO A 85 -7.01 -4.00 -11.56
N VAL A 86 -6.96 -3.69 -12.86
CA VAL A 86 -7.69 -2.56 -13.46
C VAL A 86 -9.16 -2.91 -13.61
N TYR A 87 -10.04 -2.17 -12.92
CA TYR A 87 -11.49 -2.23 -12.99
C TYR A 87 -11.98 -0.84 -13.39
N ASP A 88 -12.38 -0.67 -14.66
CA ASP A 88 -12.83 0.61 -15.21
C ASP A 88 -11.87 1.78 -14.95
N MET A 89 -10.59 1.60 -15.33
CA MET A 89 -9.49 2.54 -15.07
C MET A 89 -9.21 2.84 -13.59
N ASN A 90 -9.78 2.04 -12.68
CA ASN A 90 -9.68 2.24 -11.24
C ASN A 90 -9.33 0.93 -10.51
N ILE A 91 -9.09 1.04 -9.20
CA ILE A 91 -8.93 -0.10 -8.31
C ILE A 91 -10.25 -0.85 -8.15
N THR A 92 -10.19 -2.06 -7.60
CA THR A 92 -11.40 -2.84 -7.32
C THR A 92 -12.28 -2.18 -6.27
N ALA A 93 -13.60 -2.39 -6.36
CA ALA A 93 -14.54 -1.91 -5.34
C ALA A 93 -14.20 -2.43 -3.92
N GLN A 94 -13.64 -3.64 -3.82
CA GLN A 94 -13.17 -4.21 -2.56
C GLN A 94 -12.03 -3.40 -1.96
N LEU A 95 -11.02 -3.03 -2.78
CA LEU A 95 -9.90 -2.21 -2.31
C LEU A 95 -10.36 -0.77 -2.01
N THR A 96 -11.29 -0.22 -2.79
CA THR A 96 -11.92 1.08 -2.45
C THR A 96 -12.63 1.02 -1.10
N ALA A 97 -13.36 -0.05 -0.80
CA ALA A 97 -14.02 -0.22 0.49
C ALA A 97 -13.02 -0.27 1.66
N VAL A 98 -11.86 -0.91 1.45
CA VAL A 98 -10.73 -0.86 2.40
C VAL A 98 -10.27 0.58 2.61
N PHE A 99 -9.86 1.28 1.55
CA PHE A 99 -9.31 2.64 1.64
C PHE A 99 -10.27 3.61 2.31
N ASN A 100 -11.56 3.55 1.95
CA ASN A 100 -12.60 4.42 2.52
C ASN A 100 -12.80 4.23 4.02
N ARG A 101 -12.37 3.10 4.58
CA ARG A 101 -12.51 2.78 6.00
C ARG A 101 -11.25 3.00 6.83
N LEU A 102 -10.10 3.21 6.18
CA LEU A 102 -8.85 3.56 6.85
C LEU A 102 -8.75 5.06 7.16
N ARG A 103 -9.77 5.85 6.83
CA ARG A 103 -9.87 7.28 7.15
C ARG A 103 -9.47 7.67 8.60
N PRO A 104 -9.83 6.89 9.65
CA PRO A 104 -9.40 7.21 11.01
C PRO A 104 -7.88 7.22 11.21
N MET A 105 -7.11 6.51 10.38
CA MET A 105 -5.65 6.45 10.51
C MET A 105 -4.97 7.81 10.31
N TYR A 106 -5.54 8.74 9.55
CA TYR A 106 -4.95 10.08 9.40
C TYR A 106 -5.74 11.18 10.13
N LEU A 107 -7.02 10.94 10.44
CA LEU A 107 -7.85 11.93 11.15
C LEU A 107 -7.86 11.79 12.66
N VAL A 108 -7.83 10.55 13.17
CA VAL A 108 -7.90 10.24 14.60
C VAL A 108 -6.53 9.86 15.13
N HIS A 109 -5.73 9.17 14.33
CA HIS A 109 -4.38 8.74 14.70
C HIS A 109 -3.31 9.35 13.78
N PRO A 110 -3.23 10.69 13.67
CA PRO A 110 -2.32 11.35 12.72
C PRO A 110 -0.86 10.92 12.93
N GLY A 111 -0.09 10.92 11.84
CA GLY A 111 1.34 10.58 11.86
C GLY A 111 1.66 9.09 12.01
N LYS A 112 0.67 8.19 12.21
CA LYS A 112 0.97 6.74 12.39
C LYS A 112 1.60 6.08 11.18
N LEU A 113 1.34 6.58 9.98
CA LEU A 113 1.93 6.07 8.74
C LEU A 113 3.01 7.00 8.16
N GLN A 114 3.28 8.13 8.83
CA GLN A 114 4.23 9.12 8.34
C GLN A 114 5.61 8.48 8.13
N ASN A 115 6.22 8.78 6.98
CA ASN A 115 7.53 8.30 6.54
C ASN A 115 7.66 6.77 6.33
N LYS A 116 6.59 5.99 6.49
CA LYS A 116 6.57 4.60 6.00
C LYS A 116 6.60 4.59 4.47
N VAL A 117 7.03 3.48 3.87
CA VAL A 117 7.17 3.38 2.42
C VAL A 117 5.95 2.72 1.78
N GLY A 118 5.43 3.31 0.71
CA GLY A 118 4.33 2.77 -0.09
C GLY A 118 4.77 2.43 -1.52
N ALA A 119 4.30 1.33 -2.08
CA ALA A 119 4.52 0.98 -3.48
C ALA A 119 3.24 0.42 -4.13
N ALA A 120 3.02 0.74 -5.41
CA ALA A 120 1.82 0.36 -6.14
C ALA A 120 2.11 -0.68 -7.24
N ILE A 121 1.26 -1.69 -7.39
CA ILE A 121 1.31 -2.66 -8.48
C ILE A 121 -0.06 -2.72 -9.15
N THR A 122 -0.10 -2.74 -10.48
CA THR A 122 -1.35 -2.86 -11.23
C THR A 122 -1.26 -3.89 -12.34
N THR A 123 -2.36 -4.60 -12.57
CA THR A 123 -2.45 -5.64 -13.59
C THR A 123 -3.63 -5.40 -14.52
N GLY A 124 -3.40 -5.34 -15.83
CA GLY A 124 -4.44 -5.18 -16.84
C GLY A 124 -4.50 -6.35 -17.82
N GLY A 125 -5.68 -6.59 -18.41
CA GLY A 125 -5.86 -7.59 -19.47
C GLY A 125 -5.11 -7.23 -20.76
N THR A 126 -4.95 -5.94 -21.04
CA THR A 126 -4.13 -5.39 -22.13
C THR A 126 -2.91 -4.64 -21.57
N ARG A 127 -1.90 -4.35 -22.39
CA ARG A 127 -0.66 -3.69 -21.94
C ARG A 127 -0.86 -2.25 -21.47
N TYR A 128 -1.77 -1.52 -22.09
CA TYR A 128 -2.03 -0.09 -21.85
C TYR A 128 -3.51 0.16 -21.51
N GLY A 129 -4.10 -0.74 -20.71
CA GLY A 129 -5.53 -0.76 -20.40
C GLY A 129 -5.93 0.09 -19.19
N GLY A 130 -5.15 1.10 -18.81
CA GLY A 130 -5.42 1.95 -17.63
C GLY A 130 -4.65 1.60 -16.36
N GLN A 131 -3.60 0.77 -16.45
CA GLN A 131 -2.73 0.43 -15.31
C GLN A 131 -2.14 1.67 -14.63
N GLU A 132 -1.73 2.69 -15.38
CA GLU A 132 -1.17 3.92 -14.81
C GLU A 132 -2.21 4.68 -14.00
N LEU A 133 -3.41 4.89 -14.56
CA LEU A 133 -4.52 5.55 -13.87
C LEU A 133 -4.96 4.78 -12.63
N THR A 134 -4.96 3.44 -12.69
CA THR A 134 -5.32 2.58 -11.56
C THR A 134 -4.30 2.64 -10.41
N LYS A 135 -3.04 3.02 -10.67
CA LYS A 135 -2.04 3.23 -9.60
C LYS A 135 -2.32 4.50 -8.81
N LEU A 136 -2.91 5.53 -9.44
CA LEU A 136 -3.08 6.84 -8.80
C LEU A 136 -3.90 6.78 -7.50
N PRO A 137 -5.04 6.07 -7.40
CA PRO A 137 -5.72 5.89 -6.12
C PRO A 137 -4.85 5.28 -5.01
N ILE A 138 -3.96 4.35 -5.36
CA ILE A 138 -3.03 3.70 -4.42
C ILE A 138 -1.95 4.69 -3.97
N ILE A 139 -1.36 5.42 -4.92
CA ILE A 139 -0.34 6.44 -4.65
C ILE A 139 -0.94 7.57 -3.82
N ASN A 140 -2.13 8.06 -4.17
CA ASN A 140 -2.84 9.09 -3.44
C ASN A 140 -3.18 8.61 -2.02
N PHE A 141 -3.54 7.33 -1.84
CA PHE A 141 -3.70 6.75 -0.50
C PHE A 141 -2.42 6.89 0.33
N PHE A 142 -1.26 6.57 -0.22
CA PHE A 142 0.03 6.73 0.49
C PHE A 142 0.36 8.19 0.80
N LEU A 143 0.24 9.09 -0.19
CA LEU A 143 0.53 10.51 -0.02
C LEU A 143 -0.38 11.16 1.03
N MET A 144 -1.67 10.83 1.02
CA MET A 144 -2.64 11.29 2.03
C MET A 144 -2.28 10.86 3.46
N HIS A 145 -1.55 9.75 3.61
CA HIS A 145 -1.10 9.23 4.90
C HIS A 145 0.37 9.60 5.20
N GLU A 146 0.92 10.59 4.49
CA GLU A 146 2.28 11.10 4.68
C GLU A 146 3.37 10.02 4.48
N MET A 147 3.09 9.02 3.65
CA MET A 147 4.02 7.97 3.30
C MET A 147 4.94 8.38 2.14
N LEU A 148 6.13 7.82 2.12
CA LEU A 148 7.09 7.96 1.01
C LEU A 148 6.73 6.96 -0.09
N VAL A 149 6.51 7.42 -1.32
CA VAL A 149 6.14 6.54 -2.43
C VAL A 149 7.38 6.07 -3.19
N SER A 150 7.52 4.75 -3.31
CA SER A 150 8.60 4.11 -4.06
C SER A 150 8.19 3.82 -5.51
N GLY A 151 9.15 4.06 -6.41
CA GLY A 151 9.12 3.70 -7.82
C GLY A 151 10.52 3.30 -8.26
N GLY A 152 10.80 3.35 -9.56
CA GLY A 152 12.15 3.08 -10.04
C GLY A 152 12.34 3.18 -11.55
N LEU A 153 13.55 2.88 -11.98
CA LEU A 153 13.94 2.85 -13.40
C LEU A 153 13.40 1.60 -14.11
N GLY A 154 13.35 1.64 -15.44
CA GLY A 154 12.91 0.49 -16.24
C GLY A 154 11.39 0.38 -16.39
N GLY A 155 10.67 1.51 -16.30
CA GLY A 155 9.21 1.55 -16.48
C GLY A 155 8.40 1.34 -15.19
N CYS A 156 9.05 1.19 -14.02
CA CYS A 156 8.38 1.20 -12.72
C CYS A 156 8.31 2.59 -12.06
N TYR A 157 8.30 3.68 -12.84
CA TYR A 157 8.42 5.06 -12.34
C TYR A 157 7.43 5.41 -11.23
N ILE A 158 6.19 4.92 -11.36
CA ILE A 158 5.12 5.08 -10.36
C ILE A 158 4.62 3.74 -9.83
N GLY A 159 5.44 2.68 -9.93
CA GLY A 159 5.10 1.32 -9.49
C GLY A 159 5.05 0.28 -10.62
N GLY A 160 4.73 -0.96 -10.24
CA GLY A 160 4.79 -2.14 -11.11
C GLY A 160 3.59 -2.26 -12.04
N THR A 161 3.84 -2.67 -13.28
CA THR A 161 2.81 -2.79 -14.32
C THR A 161 2.87 -4.17 -14.95
N ILE A 162 1.75 -4.89 -14.91
CA ILE A 162 1.62 -6.23 -15.50
C ILE A 162 0.57 -6.22 -16.60
N TRP A 163 0.92 -6.82 -17.72
CA TRP A 163 0.00 -7.24 -18.77
C TRP A 163 -0.33 -8.72 -18.59
N SER A 164 -1.51 -9.02 -18.06
CA SER A 164 -1.88 -10.40 -17.73
C SER A 164 -2.33 -11.24 -18.92
N LYS A 165 -2.56 -10.65 -20.10
CA LYS A 165 -3.09 -11.35 -21.31
C LYS A 165 -4.34 -12.20 -21.01
N ASP A 166 -5.11 -11.80 -20.00
CA ASP A 166 -6.16 -12.59 -19.33
C ASP A 166 -5.79 -14.03 -18.87
N GLY A 167 -4.52 -14.41 -18.94
CA GLY A 167 -3.96 -15.70 -18.57
C GLY A 167 -3.71 -15.89 -17.07
N LYS A 168 -4.32 -15.07 -16.20
CA LYS A 168 -4.15 -15.10 -14.74
C LYS A 168 -2.66 -15.02 -14.35
N ALA A 169 -2.20 -15.88 -13.42
CA ALA A 169 -0.81 -15.89 -12.96
C ALA A 169 0.17 -16.24 -14.10
N LYS A 170 -0.18 -17.20 -14.97
CA LYS A 170 0.64 -17.58 -16.11
C LYS A 170 0.87 -16.40 -17.06
N GLY A 171 -0.19 -15.65 -17.38
CA GLY A 171 -0.05 -14.47 -18.24
C GLY A 171 0.78 -13.34 -17.62
N ALA A 172 0.74 -13.18 -16.29
CA ALA A 172 1.64 -12.26 -15.58
C ALA A 172 3.11 -12.75 -15.60
N GLN A 173 3.33 -14.04 -15.41
CA GLN A 173 4.65 -14.67 -15.45
C GLN A 173 5.30 -14.53 -16.85
N GLU A 174 4.50 -14.64 -17.91
CA GLU A 174 4.94 -14.50 -19.31
C GLU A 174 5.11 -13.04 -19.77
N ASP A 175 4.79 -12.04 -18.94
CA ASP A 175 5.10 -10.64 -19.22
C ASP A 175 6.46 -10.28 -18.61
N GLU A 176 7.54 -10.70 -19.27
CA GLU A 176 8.92 -10.49 -18.79
C GLU A 176 9.22 -9.02 -18.49
N THR A 177 8.81 -8.10 -19.38
CA THR A 177 9.02 -6.67 -19.18
C THR A 177 8.22 -6.16 -17.99
N GLY A 178 6.96 -6.57 -17.85
CA GLY A 178 6.14 -6.18 -16.70
C GLY A 178 6.69 -6.75 -15.39
N MET A 179 7.17 -7.99 -15.41
CA MET A 179 7.73 -8.65 -14.23
C MET A 179 9.05 -8.00 -13.79
N ASP A 180 9.90 -7.54 -14.71
CA ASP A 180 11.08 -6.74 -14.37
C ASP A 180 10.70 -5.49 -13.56
N THR A 181 9.60 -4.80 -13.92
CA THR A 181 9.09 -3.65 -13.15
C THR A 181 8.71 -4.02 -11.72
N VAL A 182 8.07 -5.19 -11.53
CA VAL A 182 7.62 -5.69 -10.22
C VAL A 182 8.80 -6.08 -9.34
N LYS A 183 9.80 -6.77 -9.91
CA LYS A 183 10.97 -7.21 -9.16
C LYS A 183 11.82 -6.04 -8.69
N ARG A 184 12.09 -5.09 -9.59
CA ARG A 184 12.79 -3.83 -9.25
C ARG A 184 12.05 -3.05 -8.17
N LEU A 185 10.73 -2.96 -8.27
CA LEU A 185 9.92 -2.28 -7.26
C LEU A 185 10.01 -2.96 -5.90
N GLY A 186 9.90 -4.29 -5.84
CA GLY A 186 10.00 -5.06 -4.59
C GLY A 186 11.32 -4.80 -3.87
N LYS A 187 12.44 -4.95 -4.59
CA LYS A 187 13.78 -4.67 -4.06
C LYS A 187 13.97 -3.19 -3.68
N GLY A 188 13.58 -2.26 -4.56
CA GLY A 188 13.73 -0.83 -4.31
C GLY A 188 12.87 -0.32 -3.15
N ALA A 189 11.65 -0.85 -2.98
CA ALA A 189 10.81 -0.56 -1.82
C ALA A 189 11.44 -1.08 -0.54
N ALA A 190 12.05 -2.27 -0.54
CA ALA A 190 12.76 -2.82 0.60
C ALA A 190 13.99 -1.99 1.01
N GLU A 191 14.82 -1.58 0.04
CA GLU A 191 15.94 -0.68 0.30
C GLU A 191 15.44 0.66 0.88
N ALA A 192 14.39 1.24 0.30
CA ALA A 192 13.78 2.48 0.80
C ALA A 192 13.22 2.33 2.23
N VAL A 193 12.63 1.17 2.58
CA VAL A 193 12.18 0.87 3.95
C VAL A 193 13.35 0.87 4.91
N MET A 194 14.47 0.23 4.56
CA MET A 194 15.66 0.20 5.42
C MET A 194 16.24 1.60 5.61
N VAL A 195 16.34 2.38 4.53
CA VAL A 195 16.79 3.79 4.59
C VAL A 195 15.87 4.62 5.48
N SER A 196 14.55 4.51 5.30
CA SER A 196 13.58 5.23 6.11
C SER A 196 13.68 4.82 7.58
N LYS A 197 13.79 3.53 7.88
CA LYS A 197 13.90 3.01 9.25
C LYS A 197 15.14 3.55 9.97
N PHE A 198 16.31 3.42 9.35
CA PHE A 198 17.56 3.95 9.92
C PHE A 198 17.52 5.48 10.04
N GLY A 199 16.97 6.15 9.03
CA GLY A 199 16.78 7.60 9.04
C GLY A 199 15.87 8.06 10.17
N LEU A 200 14.75 7.36 10.40
CA LEU A 200 13.78 7.67 11.46
C LEU A 200 14.37 7.44 12.85
N GLU A 201 15.13 6.37 13.06
CA GLU A 201 15.83 6.12 14.33
C GLU A 201 16.75 7.29 14.67
N LYS A 202 17.55 7.77 13.71
CA LYS A 202 18.42 8.93 13.92
C LYS A 202 17.64 10.24 14.04
N TRP A 203 16.64 10.43 13.19
CA TRP A 203 15.84 11.66 13.15
C TRP A 203 15.08 11.86 14.44
N ASN A 204 14.52 10.81 15.05
CA ASN A 204 13.80 10.96 16.32
C ASN A 204 14.68 11.53 17.43
N VAL A 205 15.96 11.16 17.49
CA VAL A 205 16.92 11.73 18.46
C VAL A 205 17.21 13.19 18.12
N VAL A 206 17.55 13.48 16.87
CA VAL A 206 17.92 14.85 16.43
C VAL A 206 16.72 15.80 16.54
N LYS A 207 15.50 15.32 16.31
CA LYS A 207 14.26 16.09 16.38
C LYS A 207 14.04 16.64 17.79
N GLU A 208 14.36 15.86 18.82
CA GLU A 208 14.31 16.29 20.22
C GLU A 208 15.37 17.35 20.54
N GLU A 209 16.60 17.17 20.06
CA GLU A 209 17.68 18.16 20.21
C GLU A 209 17.37 19.50 19.55
N LEU A 210 16.66 19.48 18.42
CA LEU A 210 16.27 20.66 17.65
C LEU A 210 14.96 21.31 18.12
N ASP A 211 14.33 20.82 19.19
CA ASP A 211 13.01 21.27 19.69
C ASP A 211 11.92 21.32 18.59
N VAL A 212 11.97 20.37 17.64
CA VAL A 212 10.96 20.31 16.58
C VAL A 212 9.70 19.67 17.15
N LYS A 213 8.66 20.48 17.34
CA LYS A 213 7.38 20.03 17.87
C LYS A 213 6.70 19.01 16.96
N LYS A 214 5.99 18.05 17.56
CA LYS A 214 5.06 17.17 16.84
C LYS A 214 3.69 17.84 16.80
N ASP A 215 3.04 17.78 15.66
CA ASP A 215 1.64 18.16 15.58
C ASP A 215 0.81 17.08 16.28
N GLU A 216 0.26 17.42 17.44
CA GLU A 216 -0.56 16.50 18.24
C GLU A 216 -1.99 16.38 17.72
N LYS A 217 -2.36 17.22 16.75
CA LYS A 217 -3.72 17.31 16.21
C LYS A 217 -3.69 17.32 14.69
N SER A 218 -4.72 16.73 14.10
CA SER A 218 -4.99 16.86 12.67
C SER A 218 -5.10 18.35 12.29
N PRO A 219 -4.65 18.77 11.09
CA PRO A 219 -4.77 20.14 10.63
C PRO A 219 -6.20 20.68 10.75
N LEU A 220 -6.31 22.00 10.86
CA LEU A 220 -7.60 22.68 10.82
C LEU A 220 -8.34 22.31 9.54
N ARG A 221 -9.65 22.08 9.66
CA ARG A 221 -10.52 21.84 8.52
C ARG A 221 -11.39 23.05 8.30
N ASP A 222 -11.35 23.58 7.08
CA ASP A 222 -12.34 24.53 6.60
C ASP A 222 -13.63 23.76 6.35
N HIS A 223 -14.52 23.78 7.34
CA HIS A 223 -15.91 23.34 7.19
C HIS A 223 -16.83 24.37 7.82
#